data_AF-A0A3M5UX09-F1
#
_entry.id   AF-A0A3M5UX09-F1
#
_cell.length_a   1.000
_cell.length_b   1.000
_cell.length_c   1.000
_cell.angle_alpha   90.00
_cell.angle_beta   90.00
_cell.angle_gamma   90.00
#
_symmetry.space_group_name_H-M   'P 1'
#
loop_
_entity.id
_entity.type
_entity.pdbx_description
1 polymer ?
#
loop_
_entity_poly.entity_id
_entity_poly.type
_entity_poly.pdbx_seq_one_letter_code
_entity_poly.pdbx_strand_id
1 'polypeptide(L)'
;MFAIACTQQGYVPTHNNAFNQPLTGDAAVDNARNRSKRKFDDRTGIRCGSHQLPVLLQTYTRDTGELMHDLSVPIMLKGRHWGGLRLGYKPQG
;
A
#
# COMPACT_ATOMS: atom_id res chain seq x y z
N MET A 1 -6.45 -0.59 -8.58
CA MET A 1 -6.72 -1.57 -7.51
C MET A 1 -5.44 -2.32 -7.15
N PHE A 2 -5.27 -2.81 -5.93
CA PHE A 2 -4.12 -3.62 -5.53
C PHE A 2 -4.43 -4.51 -4.32
N ALA A 3 -3.62 -5.53 -4.12
CA ALA A 3 -3.50 -6.29 -2.89
C ALA A 3 -2.00 -6.46 -2.58
N ILE A 4 -1.52 -5.94 -1.46
CA ILE A 4 -0.08 -5.90 -1.13
C ILE A 4 0.15 -6.07 0.38
N ALA A 5 1.32 -6.55 0.75
CA ALA A 5 1.81 -6.50 2.12
C ALA A 5 2.71 -5.26 2.31
N CYS A 6 2.68 -4.67 3.50
CA CYS A 6 3.59 -3.60 3.90
C CYS A 6 4.10 -3.83 5.32
N THR A 7 5.31 -3.37 5.64
CA THR A 7 5.81 -3.36 7.02
C THR A 7 5.14 -2.26 7.85
N GLN A 8 5.34 -2.28 9.17
CA GLN A 8 4.86 -1.20 10.06
C GLN A 8 5.35 0.20 9.66
N GLN A 9 6.54 0.30 9.05
CA GLN A 9 7.12 1.57 8.58
C GLN A 9 6.66 1.93 7.16
N GLY A 10 5.71 1.21 6.58
CA GLY A 10 5.16 1.46 5.24
C GLY A 10 6.00 0.92 4.08
N TYR A 11 6.97 0.04 4.34
CA TYR A 11 7.77 -0.54 3.25
C TYR A 11 7.01 -1.65 2.52
N VAL A 12 6.90 -1.54 1.20
CA VAL A 12 6.24 -2.52 0.33
C VAL A 12 7.31 -3.31 -0.43
N PRO A 13 7.56 -4.59 -0.08
CA PRO A 13 8.60 -5.38 -0.73
C PRO A 13 8.26 -5.71 -2.18
N THR A 14 6.99 -5.93 -2.50
CA THR A 14 6.51 -6.25 -3.86
C THR A 14 5.10 -5.69 -4.04
N HIS A 15 4.88 -5.00 -5.16
CA HIS A 15 3.55 -4.53 -5.56
C HIS A 15 2.92 -5.50 -6.59
N ASN A 16 1.62 -5.35 -6.88
CA ASN A 16 0.97 -6.14 -7.94
C ASN A 16 1.59 -5.90 -9.33
N ASN A 17 1.39 -6.82 -10.27
CA ASN A 17 2.03 -6.82 -11.60
C ASN A 17 1.91 -5.48 -12.35
N ALA A 18 0.77 -4.79 -12.23
CA ALA A 18 0.57 -3.48 -12.86
C ALA A 18 1.56 -2.40 -12.40
N PHE A 19 2.05 -2.49 -11.16
CA PHE A 19 3.00 -1.53 -10.58
C PHE A 19 4.31 -2.21 -10.14
N ASN A 20 4.70 -3.30 -10.79
CA ASN A 20 5.97 -4.02 -10.56
C ASN A 20 6.76 -4.20 -11.87
N GLN A 21 6.75 -3.19 -12.73
CA GLN A 21 7.46 -3.22 -14.01
C GLN A 21 8.96 -3.01 -13.81
N PRO A 22 9.84 -3.59 -14.66
CA PRO A 22 11.27 -3.33 -14.60
C PRO A 22 11.59 -1.83 -14.65
N LEU A 23 12.64 -1.42 -13.93
CA LEU A 23 13.09 -0.03 -13.93
C LEU A 23 13.67 0.32 -15.30
N THR A 24 13.31 1.49 -15.81
CA THR A 24 13.80 2.02 -17.09
C THR A 24 14.94 3.02 -16.91
N GLY A 25 15.11 3.57 -15.71
CA GLY A 25 16.05 4.66 -15.41
C GLY A 25 15.44 6.05 -15.61
N ASP A 26 14.23 6.15 -16.17
CA ASP A 26 13.45 7.37 -16.19
C ASP A 26 12.59 7.46 -14.91
N ALA A 27 12.89 8.43 -14.06
CA ALA A 27 12.21 8.60 -12.78
C ALA A 27 10.70 8.80 -12.90
N ALA A 28 10.20 9.46 -13.96
CA ALA A 28 8.77 9.66 -14.14
C ALA A 28 8.06 8.34 -14.49
N VAL A 29 8.67 7.55 -15.38
CA VAL A 29 8.17 6.23 -15.77
C VAL A 29 8.23 5.26 -14.60
N ASP A 30 9.36 5.21 -13.90
CA ASP A 30 9.60 4.29 -12.79
C ASP A 30 8.67 4.60 -11.61
N ASN A 31 8.46 5.87 -11.26
CA ASN A 31 7.49 6.24 -10.21
C ASN A 31 6.05 5.83 -10.55
N ALA A 32 5.68 5.88 -11.83
CA ALA A 32 4.35 5.51 -12.28
C ALA A 32 4.13 3.99 -12.35
N ARG A 33 5.15 3.23 -12.76
CA ARG A 33 5.03 1.81 -13.14
C ARG A 33 5.74 0.82 -12.20
N ASN A 34 6.60 1.30 -11.31
CA ASN A 34 7.24 0.48 -10.29
C ASN A 34 7.06 1.11 -8.89
N ARG A 35 6.28 0.40 -8.07
CA ARG A 35 5.98 0.74 -6.68
C ARG A 35 6.46 -0.35 -5.72
N SER A 36 7.24 -1.31 -6.23
CA SER A 36 7.91 -2.31 -5.43
C SER A 36 9.15 -1.72 -4.76
N LYS A 37 9.58 -2.34 -3.66
CA LYS A 37 10.75 -1.90 -2.87
C LYS A 37 10.68 -0.43 -2.43
N ARG A 38 9.46 0.09 -2.28
CA ARG A 38 9.19 1.50 -1.97
C ARG A 38 8.66 1.64 -0.55
N LYS A 39 9.06 2.71 0.13
CA LYS A 39 8.48 3.12 1.39
C LYS A 39 7.35 4.12 1.14
N PHE A 40 6.17 3.84 1.67
CA PHE A 40 5.02 4.74 1.71
C PHE A 40 4.93 5.32 3.12
N ASP A 41 5.65 6.42 3.34
CA ASP A 41 5.76 7.11 4.62
C ASP A 41 4.71 8.23 4.79
N ASP A 42 3.72 8.28 3.89
CA ASP A 42 2.52 9.08 4.09
C ASP A 42 1.63 8.49 5.20
N ARG A 43 0.74 9.34 5.73
CA ARG A 43 -0.14 8.97 6.85
C ARG A 43 -1.00 7.73 6.54
N THR A 44 -1.45 7.55 5.31
CA THR A 44 -2.23 6.37 4.91
C THR A 44 -1.34 5.14 4.86
N GLY A 45 -0.19 5.24 4.17
CA GLY A 45 0.78 4.15 4.07
C GLY A 45 1.25 3.60 5.41
N ILE A 46 1.68 4.48 6.32
CA ILE A 46 2.15 4.06 7.66
C ILE A 46 1.02 3.45 8.47
N ARG A 47 -0.17 4.05 8.45
CA ARG A 47 -1.28 3.60 9.29
C ARG A 47 -1.75 2.20 8.90
N CYS A 48 -1.80 1.89 7.60
CA CYS A 48 -2.12 0.56 7.10
C CYS A 48 -1.16 -0.53 7.57
N GLY A 49 0.12 -0.20 7.79
CA GLY A 49 1.11 -1.16 8.28
C GLY A 49 1.20 -1.24 9.81
N SER A 50 0.81 -0.20 10.54
CA SER A 50 1.08 -0.04 11.98
C SER A 50 -0.15 -0.21 12.88
N HIS A 51 -1.37 -0.15 12.35
CA HIS A 51 -2.58 -0.36 13.16
C HIS A 51 -2.71 -1.81 13.66
N GLN A 52 -3.35 -1.98 14.82
CA GLN A 52 -3.67 -3.30 15.40
C GLN A 52 -5.19 -3.58 15.44
N LEU A 53 -6.00 -2.71 14.81
CA LEU A 53 -7.44 -2.95 14.64
C LEU A 53 -7.68 -4.21 13.79
N PRO A 54 -8.75 -5.00 14.05
CA PRO A 54 -9.08 -6.17 13.23
C PRO A 54 -9.22 -5.84 11.74
N VAL A 55 -9.81 -4.67 11.43
CA VAL A 55 -9.93 -4.09 10.10
C VAL A 55 -9.82 -2.57 10.22
N LEU A 56 -9.13 -1.94 9.27
CA LEU A 56 -9.09 -0.48 9.11
C LEU A 56 -9.44 -0.13 7.66
N LEU A 57 -10.47 0.70 7.47
CA LEU A 57 -10.84 1.29 6.18
C LEU A 57 -10.46 2.77 6.16
N GLN A 58 -9.70 3.19 5.15
CA GLN A 58 -9.34 4.58 4.91
C GLN A 58 -9.81 5.01 3.53
N THR A 59 -10.52 6.14 3.47
CA THR A 59 -10.86 6.79 2.20
C THR A 59 -9.90 7.94 1.98
N TYR A 60 -9.27 8.00 0.81
CA TYR A 60 -8.37 9.08 0.45
C TYR A 60 -8.48 9.42 -1.03
N THR A 61 -8.18 10.69 -1.35
CA THR A 61 -8.05 11.16 -2.73
C THR A 61 -6.62 10.96 -3.18
N ARG A 62 -6.41 10.30 -4.33
CA ARG A 62 -5.09 10.18 -4.95
C ARG A 62 -4.66 11.50 -5.58
N ASP A 63 -3.38 11.58 -5.94
CA ASP A 63 -2.81 12.68 -6.72
C ASP A 63 -3.55 12.92 -8.06
N THR A 64 -4.23 11.88 -8.58
CA THR A 64 -5.06 11.95 -9.79
C THR A 64 -6.47 12.52 -9.57
N GLY A 65 -6.84 12.88 -8.33
CA GLY A 65 -8.19 13.28 -7.95
C GLY A 65 -9.17 12.11 -7.75
N GLU A 66 -8.75 10.87 -8.02
CA GLU A 66 -9.59 9.69 -7.83
C GLU A 66 -9.74 9.35 -6.34
N LEU A 67 -10.99 9.15 -5.90
CA LEU A 67 -11.32 8.63 -4.58
C LEU A 67 -10.98 7.13 -4.51
N MET A 68 -10.33 6.71 -3.43
CA MET A 68 -9.91 5.32 -3.22
C MET A 68 -10.19 4.88 -1.79
N HIS A 69 -10.62 3.63 -1.66
CA HIS A 69 -10.63 2.91 -0.39
C HIS A 69 -9.34 2.11 -0.23
N ASP A 70 -8.73 2.21 0.95
CA ASP A 70 -7.66 1.35 1.44
C ASP A 70 -8.18 0.57 2.64
N LEU A 71 -8.37 -0.74 2.47
CA LEU A 71 -8.70 -1.64 3.56
C LEU A 71 -7.43 -2.35 4.01
N SER A 72 -7.21 -2.41 5.31
CA SER A 72 -6.04 -3.07 5.89
C SER A 72 -6.36 -3.94 7.10
N VAL A 73 -5.61 -5.03 7.23
CA VAL A 73 -5.63 -5.95 8.38
C VAL A 73 -4.19 -6.26 8.81
N PRO A 74 -3.93 -6.44 10.12
CA PRO A 74 -2.58 -6.70 10.62
C PRO A 74 -2.09 -8.10 10.24
N ILE A 75 -0.83 -8.19 9.85
CA ILE A 75 -0.08 -9.43 9.64
C ILE A 75 0.70 -9.72 10.93
N MET A 76 0.34 -10.83 11.57
CA MET A 76 0.99 -11.31 12.79
C MET A 76 1.87 -12.52 12.45
N LEU A 77 3.13 -12.49 12.86
CA LEU A 77 4.06 -13.61 12.72
C LEU A 77 4.56 -14.02 14.10
N LYS A 78 4.22 -15.23 14.55
CA LYS A 78 4.62 -15.76 15.87
C LYS A 78 4.29 -14.80 17.03
N GLY A 79 3.09 -14.21 17.01
CA GLY A 79 2.64 -13.25 18.03
C GLY A 79 3.22 -11.82 17.90
N ARG A 80 4.11 -11.56 16.94
CA ARG A 80 4.66 -10.23 16.66
C ARG A 80 3.95 -9.58 15.49
N HIS A 81 3.59 -8.31 15.63
CA HIS A 81 3.08 -7.50 14.52
C HIS A 81 4.21 -7.27 13.51
N TRP A 82 4.05 -7.77 12.29
CA TRP A 82 5.04 -7.60 11.22
C TRP A 82 4.73 -6.39 10.34
N GLY A 83 3.44 -6.14 10.09
CA GLY A 83 2.96 -5.09 9.20
C GLY A 83 1.49 -5.32 8.84
N GLY A 84 1.04 -4.83 7.68
CA GLY A 84 -0.36 -4.96 7.26
C GLY A 84 -0.53 -5.51 5.84
N LEU A 85 -1.58 -6.29 5.64
CA LEU A 85 -2.12 -6.63 4.32
C LEU A 85 -3.09 -5.52 3.91
N ARG A 86 -2.92 -4.98 2.70
CA ARG A 86 -3.65 -3.82 2.19
C ARG A 86 -4.35 -4.15 0.90
N LEU A 87 -5.59 -3.67 0.77
CA LEU A 87 -6.43 -3.76 -0.40
C LEU A 87 -6.86 -2.37 -0.83
N GLY A 88 -6.38 -1.92 -1.99
CA GLY A 88 -6.77 -0.65 -2.58
C GLY A 88 -7.83 -0.86 -3.65
N TYR A 89 -9.01 -0.27 -3.51
CA TYR A 89 -10.09 -0.39 -4.49
C TYR A 89 -10.85 0.92 -4.68
N LYS A 90 -11.55 1.05 -5.81
CA LYS A 90 -12.43 2.19 -6.06
C LYS A 90 -13.70 2.02 -5.21
N PRO A 91 -14.15 3.05 -4.47
CA PRO A 91 -15.46 3.04 -3.84
C PRO A 91 -16.53 2.75 -4.89
N GLN A 92 -17.44 1.81 -4.60
CA GLN A 92 -18.70 1.74 -5.33
C GLN A 92 -19.70 2.61 -4.59
N GLY A 93 -20.33 3.53 -5.33
CA GLY A 93 -21.59 4.15 -4.96
C GLY A 93 -22.74 3.33 -5.49
#